data_AF-A0A2M7DLV0-F1
#
_entry.id   AF-A0A2M7DLV0-F1
#
_cell.length_a   1.000
_cell.length_b   1.000
_cell.length_c   1.000
_cell.angle_alpha   90.00
_cell.angle_beta   90.00
_cell.angle_gamma   90.00
#
_symmetry.space_group_name_H-M   'P 1'
#
loop_
_entity.id
_entity.type
_entity.pdbx_description
1 polymer ?
#
loop_
_entity_poly.entity_id
_entity_poly.type
_entity_poly.pdbx_seq_one_letter_code
_entity_poly.pdbx_strand_id
1 'polypeptide(L)'
;LIIKKRGNKMLNLSFTRKEKPMSQNSSRKRHFAFPAGKEDAEFFVEALKQRLIGIFPKSGQELDLTMLIIGEMEEKIRRRRKPEEENFNKVSIDLSNLQSSSLFGVGMGMPTFGKVCGIIEREAKEVFALMNIPGLF
;
A
#
# COMPACT_ATOMS: atom_id res chain seq x y z
N LEU A 1 59.40 23.25 35.09
CA LEU A 1 58.01 23.50 34.66
C LEU A 1 57.92 23.36 33.15
N ILE A 2 57.34 22.26 32.66
CA ILE A 2 57.18 22.00 31.22
C ILE A 2 55.78 22.50 30.83
N ILE A 3 55.71 23.63 30.13
CA ILE A 3 54.47 24.13 29.51
C ILE A 3 54.45 23.63 28.06
N LYS A 4 53.72 22.55 27.80
CA LYS A 4 53.46 22.05 26.43
C LYS A 4 52.29 22.83 25.83
N LYS A 5 52.56 23.42 24.66
CA LYS A 5 51.65 24.23 23.84
C LYS A 5 50.39 23.44 23.41
N ARG A 6 49.25 24.12 23.58
CA ARG A 6 48.03 24.17 22.75
C ARG A 6 47.74 22.94 21.85
N GLY A 7 46.79 22.12 22.31
CA GLY A 7 46.02 21.21 21.46
C GLY A 7 45.09 21.98 20.54
N ASN A 8 45.26 21.73 19.25
CA ASN A 8 44.58 22.32 18.12
C ASN A 8 43.08 21.98 18.13
N LYS A 9 42.22 22.96 17.82
CA LYS A 9 40.78 22.77 17.58
C LYS A 9 40.60 21.69 16.50
N MET A 10 40.07 20.53 16.87
CA MET A 10 39.49 19.62 15.88
C MET A 10 38.09 20.12 15.51
N LEU A 11 38.00 20.76 14.33
CA LEU A 11 36.78 20.80 13.55
C LEU A 11 36.40 19.36 13.23
N ASN A 12 35.31 18.85 13.79
CA ASN A 12 34.68 17.64 13.29
C ASN A 12 33.25 17.96 12.86
N LEU A 13 33.19 18.35 11.59
CA LEU A 13 32.19 18.00 10.60
C LEU A 13 30.82 17.64 11.18
N SER A 14 29.92 18.62 11.11
CA SER A 14 28.47 18.40 11.09
C SER A 14 28.16 17.17 10.23
N PHE A 15 27.66 16.12 10.87
CA PHE A 15 26.95 15.05 10.18
C PHE A 15 25.70 15.67 9.57
N THR A 16 25.83 16.22 8.38
CA THR A 16 24.69 16.47 7.51
C THR A 16 24.16 15.07 7.19
N ARG A 17 23.19 14.63 7.99
CA ARG A 17 22.35 13.47 7.69
C ARG A 17 21.94 13.70 6.24
N LYS A 18 22.45 12.88 5.32
CA LYS A 18 21.95 12.84 3.94
C LYS A 18 20.49 12.45 4.09
N GLU A 19 19.62 13.44 4.20
CA GLU A 19 18.20 13.27 3.95
C GLU A 19 18.16 12.60 2.58
N LYS A 20 17.69 11.35 2.56
CA LYS A 20 17.36 10.72 1.29
C LYS A 20 16.47 11.73 0.56
N PRO A 21 16.75 12.04 -0.72
CA PRO A 21 15.87 12.93 -1.47
C PRO A 21 14.45 12.46 -1.23
N MET A 22 13.61 13.38 -0.79
CA MET A 22 12.20 13.16 -0.51
C MET A 22 11.67 12.40 -1.72
N SER A 23 11.46 11.09 -1.56
CA SER A 23 10.88 10.26 -2.59
C SER A 23 9.61 10.98 -2.98
N GLN A 24 9.55 11.54 -4.19
CA GLN A 24 8.29 12.01 -4.74
C GLN A 24 7.38 10.78 -4.67
N ASN A 25 6.53 10.72 -3.65
CA ASN A 25 5.46 9.76 -3.57
C ASN A 25 4.64 10.05 -4.81
N SER A 26 4.90 9.28 -5.86
CA SER A 26 4.16 9.31 -7.10
C SER A 26 2.71 9.10 -6.70
N SER A 27 1.90 10.16 -6.75
CA SER A 27 0.45 10.09 -6.46
C SER A 27 -0.27 9.06 -7.33
N ARG A 28 0.40 8.61 -8.39
CA ARG A 28 -0.02 7.58 -9.35
C ARG A 28 0.20 6.16 -8.85
N LYS A 29 0.99 5.93 -7.80
CA LYS A 29 1.22 4.60 -7.22
C LYS A 29 0.60 4.48 -5.84
N ARG A 30 -0.21 3.45 -5.64
CA ARG A 30 -0.89 3.15 -4.38
C ARG A 30 -0.51 1.78 -3.88
N HIS A 31 -0.45 1.63 -2.56
CA HIS A 31 -0.04 0.41 -1.88
C HIS A 31 -1.14 -0.03 -0.93
N PHE A 32 -1.54 -1.29 -1.03
CA PHE A 32 -2.56 -1.87 -0.15
C PHE A 32 -1.93 -3.04 0.60
N ALA A 33 -1.88 -2.93 1.92
CA ALA A 33 -1.42 -4.01 2.79
C ALA A 33 -2.61 -4.87 3.24
N PHE A 34 -2.35 -6.14 3.49
CA PHE A 34 -3.31 -7.10 4.06
C PHE A 34 -2.58 -7.98 5.10
N PRO A 35 -3.28 -8.79 5.91
CA PRO A 35 -2.63 -9.66 6.90
C PRO A 35 -1.59 -10.62 6.31
N ALA A 36 -0.60 -10.99 7.11
CA ALA A 36 0.45 -11.93 6.68
C ALA A 36 0.02 -13.40 6.85
N GLY A 37 -0.96 -13.72 7.69
CA GLY A 37 -1.58 -15.05 7.78
C GLY A 37 -2.37 -15.37 6.52
N LYS A 38 -2.32 -16.60 6.01
CA LYS A 38 -3.06 -16.95 4.79
C LYS A 38 -4.57 -16.88 5.03
N GLU A 39 -5.05 -17.51 6.10
CA GLU A 39 -6.46 -17.52 6.48
C GLU A 39 -6.95 -16.10 6.82
N ASP A 40 -6.16 -15.34 7.58
CA ASP A 40 -6.47 -13.93 7.87
C ASP A 40 -6.52 -13.09 6.59
N ALA A 41 -5.62 -13.32 5.63
CA ALA A 41 -5.63 -12.61 4.36
C ALA A 41 -6.86 -12.96 3.51
N GLU A 42 -7.25 -14.24 3.45
CA GLU A 42 -8.46 -14.70 2.76
C GLU A 42 -9.71 -14.06 3.37
N PHE A 43 -9.83 -14.10 4.70
CA PHE A 43 -10.92 -13.45 5.43
C PHE A 43 -10.94 -11.94 5.20
N PHE A 44 -9.78 -11.28 5.29
CA PHE A 44 -9.64 -9.84 5.07
C PHE A 44 -10.12 -9.44 3.67
N VAL A 45 -9.67 -10.14 2.64
CA VAL A 45 -9.99 -9.81 1.25
C VAL A 45 -11.47 -10.06 0.96
N GLU A 46 -12.05 -11.15 1.48
CA GLU A 46 -13.47 -11.42 1.33
C GLU A 46 -14.32 -10.36 2.05
N ALA A 47 -13.99 -10.02 3.31
CA ALA A 47 -14.68 -8.97 4.06
C ALA A 47 -14.58 -7.60 3.36
N LEU A 48 -13.41 -7.26 2.84
CA LEU A 48 -13.18 -6.03 2.09
C LEU A 48 -14.01 -6.01 0.80
N LYS A 49 -14.03 -7.10 0.04
CA LYS A 49 -14.83 -7.25 -1.19
C LYS A 49 -16.31 -7.04 -0.94
N GLN A 50 -16.87 -7.67 0.09
CA GLN A 50 -18.29 -7.50 0.45
C GLN A 50 -18.65 -6.04 0.74
N ARG A 51 -17.77 -5.31 1.45
CA ARG A 51 -17.98 -3.89 1.73
C ARG A 51 -17.91 -3.03 0.46
N LEU A 52 -16.93 -3.29 -0.40
CA LEU A 52 -16.71 -2.49 -1.60
C LEU A 52 -17.80 -2.68 -2.68
N ILE A 53 -18.38 -3.88 -2.78
CA ILE A 53 -19.55 -4.15 -3.65
C ILE A 53 -20.76 -3.29 -3.25
N GLY A 54 -20.91 -2.96 -1.96
CA GLY A 54 -21.97 -2.07 -1.48
C GLY A 54 -21.72 -0.59 -1.79
N ILE A 55 -20.49 -0.19 -2.09
CA ILE A 55 -20.08 1.22 -2.27
C ILE A 55 -19.99 1.60 -3.74
N PHE A 56 -19.37 0.76 -4.57
CA PHE A 56 -19.22 1.04 -5.99
C PHE A 56 -20.43 0.54 -6.78
N PRO A 57 -20.98 1.34 -7.71
CA PRO A 57 -22.13 0.92 -8.51
C PRO A 57 -21.81 -0.33 -9.33
N LYS A 58 -22.85 -1.10 -9.68
CA LYS A 58 -22.74 -2.40 -10.39
C LYS A 58 -22.05 -2.35 -11.76
N SER A 59 -21.72 -1.17 -12.29
CA SER A 59 -21.00 -1.02 -13.57
C SER A 59 -20.13 0.25 -13.60
N GLY A 60 -19.01 0.19 -14.32
CA GLY A 60 -18.12 1.32 -14.61
C GLY A 60 -16.70 1.14 -14.09
N GLN A 61 -15.81 2.07 -14.49
CA GLN A 61 -14.37 2.02 -14.21
C GLN A 61 -14.03 1.93 -12.72
N GLU A 62 -14.88 2.47 -11.84
CA GLU A 62 -14.70 2.38 -10.39
C GLU A 62 -14.83 0.94 -9.89
N LEU A 63 -15.83 0.21 -10.38
CA LEU A 63 -16.01 -1.20 -10.08
C LEU A 63 -14.89 -2.03 -10.70
N ASP A 64 -14.53 -1.77 -11.96
CA ASP A 64 -13.46 -2.50 -12.64
C ASP A 64 -12.13 -2.35 -11.90
N LEU A 65 -11.79 -1.14 -11.46
CA LEU A 65 -10.58 -0.88 -10.68
C LEU A 65 -10.65 -1.55 -9.31
N THR A 66 -11.81 -1.52 -8.66
CA THR A 66 -12.02 -2.19 -7.38
C THR A 66 -11.81 -3.70 -7.51
N MET A 67 -12.45 -4.33 -8.48
CA MET A 67 -12.34 -5.75 -8.75
C MET A 67 -10.93 -6.15 -9.16
N LEU A 68 -10.22 -5.31 -9.91
CA LEU A 68 -8.80 -5.51 -10.21
C LEU A 68 -7.96 -5.54 -8.92
N ILE A 69 -8.13 -4.55 -8.04
CA ILE A 69 -7.35 -4.45 -6.81
C ILE A 69 -7.60 -5.68 -5.91
N ILE A 70 -8.86 -6.08 -5.77
CA ILE A 70 -9.23 -7.28 -5.02
C ILE A 70 -8.66 -8.54 -5.68
N GLY A 71 -8.79 -8.68 -6.99
CA GLY A 71 -8.25 -9.82 -7.73
C GLY A 71 -6.73 -9.95 -7.62
N GLU A 72 -6.00 -8.83 -7.63
CA GLU A 72 -4.56 -8.82 -7.38
C GLU A 72 -4.21 -9.28 -5.95
N MET A 73 -5.03 -8.96 -4.95
CA MET A 73 -4.86 -9.48 -3.59
C MET A 73 -5.15 -10.98 -3.52
N GLU A 74 -6.29 -11.43 -4.07
CA GLU A 74 -6.68 -12.84 -4.13
C GLU A 74 -5.61 -13.68 -4.84
N GLU A 75 -5.11 -13.21 -5.99
CA GLU A 75 -4.08 -13.89 -6.75
C GLU A 75 -2.75 -13.95 -5.99
N LYS A 76 -2.41 -12.88 -5.26
CA LYS A 76 -1.22 -12.88 -4.41
C LYS A 76 -1.37 -13.89 -3.28
N ILE A 77 -2.51 -13.91 -2.59
CA ILE A 77 -2.88 -14.91 -1.57
C ILE A 77 -2.72 -16.34 -2.11
N ARG A 78 -3.28 -16.61 -3.29
CA ARG A 78 -3.25 -17.92 -3.95
C ARG A 78 -1.83 -18.37 -4.34
N ARG A 79 -0.99 -17.44 -4.79
CA ARG A 79 0.39 -17.72 -5.22
C ARG A 79 1.37 -17.94 -4.07
N ARG A 80 0.96 -17.75 -2.81
CA ARG A 80 1.86 -17.96 -1.66
C ARG A 80 2.39 -19.39 -1.62
N ARG A 81 3.67 -19.56 -1.93
CA ARG A 81 4.33 -20.86 -1.83
C ARG A 81 5.08 -21.06 -0.51
N LYS A 82 5.53 -19.97 0.12
CA LYS A 82 6.31 -20.02 1.37
C LYS A 82 5.90 -18.89 2.33
N PRO A 83 5.89 -19.13 3.64
CA PRO A 83 5.55 -18.10 4.63
C PRO A 83 6.56 -16.94 4.71
N GLU A 84 7.78 -17.15 4.22
CA GLU A 84 8.94 -16.25 4.35
C GLU A 84 9.16 -15.28 3.16
N GLU A 85 8.26 -15.22 2.19
CA GLU A 85 8.37 -14.24 1.10
C GLU A 85 8.22 -12.81 1.65
N GLU A 86 9.34 -12.09 1.79
CA GLU A 86 9.34 -10.66 2.06
C GLU A 86 8.40 -9.96 1.07
N ASN A 87 7.55 -9.07 1.58
CA ASN A 87 6.59 -8.28 0.79
C ASN A 87 5.42 -9.06 0.17
N PHE A 88 5.13 -10.27 0.67
CA PHE A 88 3.93 -11.00 0.29
C PHE A 88 2.63 -10.22 0.57
N ASN A 89 2.56 -9.57 1.73
CA ASN A 89 1.36 -8.98 2.31
C ASN A 89 1.01 -7.57 1.79
N LYS A 90 1.45 -7.22 0.57
CA LYS A 90 1.16 -5.93 -0.06
C LYS A 90 0.91 -6.02 -1.56
N VAL A 91 -0.12 -5.37 -2.07
CA VAL A 91 -0.32 -5.13 -3.51
C VAL A 91 0.08 -3.69 -3.84
N SER A 92 0.65 -3.48 -5.02
CA SER A 92 0.99 -2.14 -5.52
C SER A 92 0.35 -1.92 -6.87
N ILE A 93 -0.38 -0.83 -7.01
CA ILE A 93 -1.13 -0.49 -8.22
C ILE A 93 -0.60 0.84 -8.74
N ASP A 94 -0.31 0.88 -10.02
CA ASP A 94 0.24 2.06 -10.69
C ASP A 94 -0.72 2.52 -11.79
N LEU A 95 -1.21 3.75 -11.69
CA LEU A 95 -2.09 4.36 -12.67
C LEU A 95 -1.49 4.33 -14.08
N SER A 96 -0.17 4.48 -14.22
CA SER A 96 0.47 4.42 -15.54
C SER A 96 0.32 3.04 -16.19
N ASN A 97 0.41 1.97 -15.39
CA ASN A 97 0.17 0.61 -15.89
C ASN A 97 -1.30 0.43 -16.27
N LEU A 98 -2.22 0.97 -15.47
CA LEU A 98 -3.64 0.85 -15.76
C LEU A 98 -4.05 1.61 -17.03
N GLN A 99 -3.50 2.81 -17.25
CA GLN A 99 -3.74 3.60 -18.46
C GLN A 99 -3.18 2.94 -19.72
N SER A 100 -2.15 2.11 -19.59
CA SER A 100 -1.61 1.29 -20.68
C SER A 100 -2.37 -0.03 -20.89
N SER A 101 -3.24 -0.42 -19.96
CA SER A 101 -4.01 -1.66 -20.04
C SER A 101 -5.24 -1.51 -20.93
N SER A 102 -5.54 -2.55 -21.70
CA SER A 102 -6.76 -2.65 -22.51
C SER A 102 -8.03 -2.62 -21.66
N LEU A 103 -7.95 -2.95 -20.36
CA LEU A 103 -9.09 -3.01 -19.44
C LEU A 103 -9.64 -1.62 -19.07
N PHE A 104 -8.80 -0.59 -19.07
CA PHE A 104 -9.19 0.74 -18.59
C PHE A 104 -9.13 1.84 -19.66
N GLY A 105 -8.43 1.58 -20.79
CA GLY A 105 -8.27 2.52 -21.89
C GLY A 105 -7.63 3.86 -21.47
N VAL A 106 -7.60 4.81 -22.42
CA VAL A 106 -7.08 6.19 -22.21
C VAL A 106 -7.95 7.01 -21.22
N GLY A 107 -9.01 6.42 -20.66
CA GLY A 107 -10.05 7.11 -19.89
C GLY A 107 -9.88 7.08 -18.37
N MET A 108 -9.02 6.24 -17.79
CA MET A 108 -8.87 6.24 -16.33
C MET A 108 -8.06 7.45 -15.86
N GLY A 109 -8.78 8.45 -15.37
CA GLY A 109 -8.22 9.65 -14.82
C GLY A 109 -7.68 9.48 -13.40
N MET A 110 -6.72 10.34 -13.05
CA MET A 110 -6.23 10.47 -11.68
C MET A 110 -7.33 10.76 -10.64
N PRO A 111 -8.43 11.48 -10.95
CA PRO A 111 -9.56 11.62 -10.02
C PRO A 111 -10.24 10.29 -9.68
N THR A 112 -10.58 9.47 -10.67
CA THR A 112 -11.20 8.14 -10.47
C THR A 112 -10.28 7.22 -9.71
N PHE A 113 -9.01 7.14 -10.12
CA PHE A 113 -8.00 6.34 -9.44
C PHE A 113 -7.82 6.76 -7.98
N GLY A 114 -7.70 8.06 -7.73
CA GLY A 114 -7.56 8.63 -6.39
C GLY A 114 -8.77 8.34 -5.50
N LYS A 115 -9.99 8.50 -6.04
CA LYS A 115 -11.25 8.21 -5.35
C LYS A 115 -11.35 6.74 -4.96
N VAL A 116 -11.18 5.83 -5.92
CA VAL A 116 -11.29 4.38 -5.69
C VAL A 116 -10.25 3.91 -4.68
N CYS A 117 -9.00 4.30 -4.87
CA CYS A 117 -7.93 3.92 -3.93
C CYS A 117 -8.17 4.48 -2.53
N GLY A 118 -8.65 5.73 -2.42
CA GLY A 118 -8.97 6.33 -1.12
C GLY A 118 -10.10 5.62 -0.38
N ILE A 119 -11.14 5.18 -1.10
CA ILE A 119 -12.23 4.39 -0.54
C ILE A 119 -11.70 3.02 -0.08
N ILE A 120 -10.95 2.31 -0.94
CA ILE A 120 -10.39 1.00 -0.57
C ILE A 120 -9.46 1.12 0.64
N GLU A 121 -8.61 2.16 0.71
CA GLU A 121 -7.74 2.42 1.86
C GLU A 121 -8.55 2.65 3.15
N ARG A 122 -9.70 3.34 3.08
CA ARG A 122 -10.60 3.54 4.22
C ARG A 122 -11.23 2.23 4.66
N GLU A 123 -11.87 1.51 3.74
CA GLU A 123 -12.57 0.26 4.07
C GLU A 123 -11.59 -0.81 4.57
N ALA A 124 -10.40 -0.90 3.99
CA ALA A 124 -9.32 -1.78 4.45
C ALA A 124 -8.95 -1.51 5.92
N LYS A 125 -8.81 -0.23 6.31
CA LYS A 125 -8.54 0.14 7.71
C LYS A 125 -9.66 -0.29 8.65
N GLU A 126 -10.91 -0.18 8.22
CA GLU A 126 -12.04 -0.61 9.03
C GLU A 126 -12.12 -2.13 9.18
N VAL A 127 -11.84 -2.90 8.11
CA VAL A 127 -11.73 -4.36 8.20
C VAL A 127 -10.58 -4.76 9.13
N PHE A 128 -9.41 -4.12 9.01
CA PHE A 128 -8.30 -4.36 9.93
C PHE A 128 -8.67 -4.08 11.39
N ALA A 129 -9.43 -3.01 11.65
CA ALA A 129 -9.88 -2.70 13.00
C ALA A 129 -10.79 -3.80 13.55
N LEU A 130 -11.70 -4.34 12.72
CA LEU A 130 -12.60 -5.45 13.10
C LEU A 130 -11.84 -6.75 13.38
N MET A 131 -10.76 -7.02 12.64
CA MET A 131 -9.94 -8.24 12.82
C MET A 131 -9.01 -8.18 14.03
N ASN A 132 -8.57 -6.99 14.45
CA ASN A 132 -7.64 -6.79 15.56
C ASN A 132 -8.32 -6.49 16.90
N ILE A 133 -9.62 -6.77 17.05
CA ILE A 133 -10.32 -6.61 18.35
C ILE A 133 -10.07 -7.86 19.21
N PRO A 134 -9.33 -7.78 20.33
CA PRO A 134 -9.32 -8.86 21.31
C PRO A 134 -10.69 -8.90 22.00
N GLY A 135 -11.42 -10.02 21.89
CA GLY A 135 -12.64 -10.27 22.69
C GLY A 135 -13.98 -9.98 22.01
N LEU A 136 -14.10 -10.13 20.69
CA LEU A 136 -15.41 -10.12 20.02
C LEU A 136 -15.99 -11.54 19.85
N PHE A 137 -16.23 -12.22 20.98
CA PHE A 137 -17.35 -13.10 21.36
C PHE A 137 -17.21 -13.46 22.84
#